data_AF-A0A3N9S1F6-F1
#
_entry.id   AF-A0A3N9S1F6-F1
#
_cell.length_a   1.000
_cell.length_b   1.000
_cell.length_c   1.000
_cell.angle_alpha   90.00
_cell.angle_beta   90.00
_cell.angle_gamma   90.00
#
_symmetry.space_group_name_H-M   'P 1'
#
loop_
_entity.id
_entity.type
_entity.pdbx_description
1 polymer ?
#
loop_
_entity_poly.entity_id
_entity_poly.type
_entity_poly.pdbx_seq_one_letter_code
_entity_poly.pdbx_strand_id
1 'polypeptide(L)'
;MKIGSFKFDERASDIIGKIATREMRFPYLIMRRVEDRQSDSAPVYEIYETNRAGDEIQIGVVWERRMKSNDEVFLSGMVDDPSFREPLPIALFGDETNGFDVQWRREREREAQGGSFGGRNGGGQRSGSFGGRTGGGFSGGSTAGPDGGYTGGGRSLDDEVPF
;
A
#
# COMPACT_ATOMS: atom_id res chain seq x y z
N MET A 1 -13.54 -9.28 7.83
CA MET A 1 -14.53 -10.11 7.09
C MET A 1 -13.83 -11.39 6.68
N LYS A 2 -14.32 -12.58 7.05
CA LYS A 2 -13.67 -13.85 6.66
C LYS A 2 -13.88 -14.13 5.17
N ILE A 3 -12.80 -14.42 4.46
CA ILE A 3 -12.78 -14.64 3.00
C ILE A 3 -12.15 -15.98 2.62
N GLY A 4 -11.59 -16.71 3.59
CA GLY A 4 -10.79 -17.89 3.30
C GLY A 4 -10.26 -18.59 4.52
N SER A 5 -9.46 -19.61 4.28
CA SER A 5 -8.74 -20.35 5.32
C SER A 5 -7.56 -21.12 4.73
N PHE A 6 -6.55 -21.37 5.55
CA PHE A 6 -5.40 -22.23 5.28
C PHE A 6 -5.32 -23.34 6.32
N LYS A 7 -4.88 -24.54 5.92
CA LYS A 7 -4.65 -25.69 6.81
C LYS A 7 -3.47 -26.51 6.32
N PHE A 8 -2.74 -27.14 7.24
CA PHE A 8 -1.72 -28.09 6.86
C PHE A 8 -2.34 -29.28 6.11
N ASP A 9 -1.77 -29.63 4.95
CA ASP A 9 -2.13 -30.80 4.17
C ASP A 9 -0.97 -31.80 4.24
N GLU A 10 -1.20 -32.92 4.91
CA GLU A 10 -0.20 -33.97 5.12
C GLU A 10 0.31 -34.59 3.80
N ARG A 11 -0.52 -34.64 2.75
CA ARG A 11 -0.14 -35.25 1.47
C ARG A 11 0.77 -34.35 0.66
N ALA A 12 0.48 -33.05 0.69
CA ALA A 12 1.33 -32.04 0.06
C ALA A 12 2.55 -31.68 0.91
N SER A 13 2.52 -31.98 2.22
CA SER A 13 3.50 -31.49 3.19
C SER A 13 3.63 -29.96 3.21
N ASP A 14 2.53 -29.28 2.91
CA ASP A 14 2.44 -27.82 2.77
C ASP A 14 1.17 -27.30 3.45
N ILE A 15 1.12 -25.99 3.73
CA ILE A 15 -0.10 -25.33 4.21
C ILE A 15 -0.94 -24.90 3.01
N ILE A 16 -2.06 -25.57 2.80
CA ILE A 16 -2.94 -25.33 1.65
C ILE A 16 -4.18 -24.56 2.09
N GLY A 17 -4.60 -23.61 1.27
CA GLY A 17 -5.75 -22.78 1.55
C GLY A 17 -6.52 -22.33 0.34
N LYS A 18 -7.50 -21.48 0.62
CA LYS A 18 -8.35 -20.86 -0.39
C LYS A 18 -8.80 -19.49 0.07
N ILE A 19 -8.96 -18.58 -0.88
CA ILE A 19 -9.55 -17.26 -0.68
C ILE A 19 -10.59 -17.02 -1.76
N ALA A 20 -11.71 -16.40 -1.39
CA ALA A 20 -12.74 -15.96 -2.33
C ALA A 20 -13.20 -14.54 -2.01
N THR A 21 -13.25 -13.72 -3.06
CA THR A 21 -13.95 -12.43 -3.05
C THR A 21 -15.24 -12.56 -3.86
N ARG A 22 -15.96 -11.45 -4.05
CA ARG A 22 -17.19 -11.46 -4.87
C ARG A 22 -16.92 -11.87 -6.32
N GLU A 23 -15.80 -11.45 -6.89
CA GLU A 23 -15.49 -11.63 -8.32
C GLU A 23 -14.40 -12.69 -8.56
N MET A 24 -13.52 -12.91 -7.58
CA MET A 24 -12.34 -13.76 -7.73
C MET A 24 -12.37 -14.93 -6.75
N ARG A 25 -11.85 -16.08 -7.18
CA ARG A 25 -11.69 -17.25 -6.33
C ARG A 25 -10.34 -17.91 -6.60
N PHE A 26 -9.57 -18.07 -5.53
CA PHE A 26 -8.32 -18.80 -5.49
C PHE A 26 -8.57 -20.08 -4.69
N PRO A 27 -8.93 -21.20 -5.36
CA PRO A 27 -9.38 -22.41 -4.68
C PRO A 27 -8.24 -23.24 -4.10
N TYR A 28 -7.01 -23.00 -4.55
CA TYR A 28 -5.82 -23.73 -4.16
C TYR A 28 -4.65 -22.74 -4.06
N LEU A 29 -4.33 -22.35 -2.84
CA LEU A 29 -3.18 -21.51 -2.51
C LEU A 29 -2.23 -22.32 -1.65
N ILE A 30 -0.94 -22.19 -1.92
CA ILE A 30 0.12 -22.79 -1.11
C ILE A 30 0.71 -21.68 -0.26
N MET A 31 0.76 -21.86 1.06
CA MET A 31 1.44 -20.95 1.98
C MET A 31 2.70 -21.63 2.49
N ARG A 32 3.86 -21.16 2.02
CA ARG A 32 5.17 -21.74 2.32
C ARG A 32 5.90 -20.90 3.35
N ARG A 33 6.47 -21.56 4.35
CA ARG A 33 7.27 -20.89 5.38
C ARG A 33 8.60 -20.43 4.79
N VAL A 34 9.01 -19.21 5.12
CA VAL A 34 10.35 -18.70 4.79
C VAL A 34 11.31 -19.24 5.85
N GLU A 35 12.19 -20.16 5.47
CA GLU A 35 13.16 -20.78 6.39
C GLU A 35 14.36 -19.86 6.66
N ASP A 36 14.93 -19.25 5.62
CA ASP A 36 16.17 -18.45 5.72
C ASP A 36 15.92 -16.97 6.05
N ARG A 37 15.15 -16.68 7.10
CA ARG A 37 14.81 -15.31 7.50
C ARG A 37 16.05 -14.56 8.00
N GLN A 38 16.46 -13.54 7.25
CA GLN A 38 17.64 -12.71 7.56
C GLN A 38 17.38 -11.63 8.63
N SER A 39 16.12 -11.37 8.99
CA SER A 39 15.74 -10.38 10.00
C SER A 39 14.30 -10.60 10.49
N ASP A 40 13.95 -10.01 11.63
CA ASP A 40 12.58 -10.06 12.18
C ASP A 40 11.56 -9.35 11.27
N SER A 41 12.00 -8.43 10.41
CA SER A 41 11.16 -7.75 9.43
C SER A 41 10.96 -8.57 8.15
N ALA A 42 11.66 -9.68 7.98
CA ALA A 42 11.45 -10.58 6.86
C ALA A 42 10.06 -11.24 6.94
N PRO A 43 9.41 -11.54 5.81
CA PRO A 43 8.18 -12.32 5.78
C PRO A 43 8.32 -13.64 6.52
N VAL A 44 7.22 -14.13 7.08
CA VAL A 44 7.15 -15.46 7.72
C VAL A 44 6.68 -16.50 6.73
N TYR A 45 5.71 -16.14 5.89
CA TYR A 45 5.24 -16.99 4.81
C TYR A 45 5.11 -16.22 3.50
N GLU A 46 5.24 -16.98 2.43
CA GLU A 46 4.95 -16.59 1.06
C GLU A 46 3.71 -17.37 0.59
N ILE A 47 2.88 -16.73 -0.23
CA ILE A 47 1.64 -17.30 -0.75
C ILE A 47 1.81 -17.48 -2.26
N TYR A 48 1.56 -18.70 -2.72
CA TYR A 48 1.68 -19.10 -4.10
C TYR A 48 0.34 -19.57 -4.66
N GLU A 49 0.16 -19.39 -5.96
CA GLU A 49 -0.90 -20.01 -6.76
C GLU A 49 -0.25 -20.83 -7.89
N THR A 50 -0.89 -21.93 -8.27
CA THR A 50 -0.45 -22.76 -9.38
C THR A 50 -1.22 -22.38 -10.65
N ASN A 51 -0.51 -21.81 -11.61
CA ASN A 51 -1.13 -21.36 -12.85
C ASN A 51 -1.56 -22.55 -13.74
N ARG A 52 -2.19 -22.25 -14.90
CA ARG A 52 -2.66 -23.29 -15.84
C ARG A 52 -1.55 -24.14 -16.47
N ALA A 53 -0.32 -23.62 -16.53
CA ALA A 53 0.85 -24.34 -17.02
C ALA A 53 1.46 -25.25 -15.94
N GLY A 54 1.04 -25.10 -14.68
CA GLY A 54 1.56 -25.85 -13.54
C GLY A 54 2.66 -25.12 -12.78
N ASP A 55 3.00 -23.88 -13.13
CA ASP A 55 4.02 -23.12 -12.41
C ASP A 55 3.45 -22.53 -11.12
N GLU A 56 4.21 -22.61 -10.03
CA GLU A 56 3.91 -21.92 -8.79
C GLU A 56 4.36 -20.46 -8.88
N ILE A 57 3.40 -19.55 -8.88
CA ILE A 57 3.62 -18.10 -8.94
C ILE A 57 3.39 -17.53 -7.55
N GLN A 58 4.40 -16.82 -7.03
CA GLN A 58 4.25 -16.08 -5.78
C GLN A 58 3.29 -14.91 -6.01
N ILE A 59 2.20 -14.86 -5.25
CA ILE A 59 1.18 -13.81 -5.34
C ILE A 59 0.98 -13.09 -4.01
N GLY A 60 1.77 -13.38 -2.98
CA GLY A 60 1.60 -12.72 -1.69
C GLY A 60 2.65 -13.08 -0.66
N VAL A 61 2.67 -12.29 0.40
CA VAL A 61 3.57 -12.46 1.54
C VAL A 61 2.86 -12.01 2.81
N VAL A 62 3.19 -12.64 3.93
CA VAL A 62 2.66 -12.28 5.25
C VAL A 62 3.76 -12.21 6.30
N TRP A 63 3.60 -11.26 7.21
CA TRP A 63 4.49 -11.01 8.35
C TRP A 63 3.76 -11.25 9.65
N GLU A 64 4.50 -11.65 10.68
CA GLU A 64 4.00 -11.66 12.04
C GLU A 64 3.72 -10.23 12.51
N ARG A 65 2.55 -10.04 13.12
CA ARG A 65 2.13 -8.79 13.77
C ARG A 65 1.48 -9.11 15.10
N ARG A 66 1.54 -8.14 16.00
CA ARG A 66 0.90 -8.20 17.31
C ARG A 66 -0.27 -7.23 17.36
N MET A 67 -1.42 -7.69 17.84
CA MET A 67 -2.57 -6.83 18.08
C MET A 67 -2.30 -5.89 19.24
N LYS A 68 -2.60 -4.59 19.05
CA LYS A 68 -2.39 -3.57 20.09
C LYS A 68 -3.30 -3.72 21.31
N SER A 69 -4.43 -4.42 21.16
CA SER A 69 -5.48 -4.52 22.18
C SER A 69 -5.25 -5.63 23.20
N ASN A 70 -4.67 -6.75 22.77
CA ASN A 70 -4.60 -7.99 23.56
C ASN A 70 -3.27 -8.74 23.39
N ASP A 71 -2.28 -8.14 22.72
CA ASP A 71 -0.99 -8.75 22.41
C ASP A 71 -1.03 -10.08 21.64
N GLU A 72 -2.17 -10.42 21.03
CA GLU A 72 -2.33 -11.61 20.23
C GLU A 72 -1.53 -11.50 18.93
N VAL A 73 -0.83 -12.58 18.59
CA VAL A 73 -0.03 -12.68 17.38
C VAL A 73 -0.92 -13.13 16.22
N PHE A 74 -0.80 -12.45 15.09
CA PHE A 74 -1.51 -12.79 13.85
C PHE A 74 -0.60 -12.52 12.65
N LEU A 75 -0.89 -13.13 11.51
CA LEU A 75 -0.15 -12.85 10.29
C LEU A 75 -0.88 -11.76 9.50
N SER A 76 -0.13 -10.83 8.94
CA SER A 76 -0.66 -9.71 8.16
C SER A 76 0.12 -9.57 6.88
N GLY A 77 -0.56 -9.31 5.77
CA GLY A 77 0.10 -9.11 4.50
C GLY A 77 -0.86 -8.70 3.39
N MET A 78 -0.48 -9.02 2.16
CA MET A 78 -1.28 -8.75 0.97
C MET A 78 -1.17 -9.89 -0.03
N VAL A 79 -2.22 -10.05 -0.84
CA VAL A 79 -2.20 -10.84 -2.07
C VAL A 79 -2.24 -9.87 -3.24
N ASP A 80 -1.25 -9.91 -4.11
CA ASP A 80 -1.11 -9.07 -5.29
C ASP A 80 -0.99 -9.96 -6.53
N ASP A 81 -1.99 -9.91 -7.38
CA ASP A 81 -2.07 -10.65 -8.63
C ASP A 81 -2.62 -9.72 -9.71
N PRO A 82 -2.14 -9.77 -10.96
CA PRO A 82 -2.58 -8.87 -12.03
C PRO A 82 -4.09 -8.89 -12.33
N SER A 83 -4.83 -9.91 -11.89
CA SER A 83 -6.29 -9.97 -11.99
C SER A 83 -7.01 -9.03 -11.02
N PHE A 84 -6.36 -8.60 -9.93
CA PHE A 84 -6.89 -7.59 -9.04
C PHE A 84 -6.60 -6.18 -9.57
N ARG A 85 -7.52 -5.25 -9.29
CA ARG A 85 -7.27 -3.81 -9.57
C ARG A 85 -6.29 -3.19 -8.59
N GLU A 86 -6.25 -3.71 -7.38
CA GLU A 86 -5.41 -3.28 -6.27
C GLU A 86 -5.01 -4.50 -5.43
N PRO A 87 -3.84 -4.49 -4.77
CA PRO A 87 -3.45 -5.56 -3.87
C PRO A 87 -4.51 -5.78 -2.79
N LEU A 88 -4.84 -7.04 -2.49
CA LEU A 88 -5.84 -7.43 -1.50
C LEU A 88 -5.20 -7.56 -0.11
N PRO A 89 -5.46 -6.64 0.83
CA PRO A 89 -4.85 -6.72 2.16
C PRO A 89 -5.55 -7.81 2.99
N ILE A 90 -4.75 -8.70 3.58
CA ILE A 90 -5.23 -9.85 4.34
C ILE A 90 -4.63 -9.91 5.74
N ALA A 91 -5.39 -10.49 6.67
CA ALA A 91 -4.93 -10.89 7.99
C ALA A 91 -5.35 -12.33 8.27
N LEU A 92 -4.44 -13.13 8.80
CA LEU A 92 -4.63 -14.55 9.09
C LEU A 92 -4.57 -14.74 10.61
N PHE A 93 -5.59 -15.39 11.15
CA PHE A 93 -5.73 -15.67 12.58
C PHE A 93 -5.74 -17.17 12.81
N GLY A 94 -5.02 -17.65 13.80
CA GLY A 94 -4.83 -19.08 14.07
C GLY A 94 -3.36 -19.47 13.99
N ASP A 95 -3.12 -20.76 13.79
CA ASP A 95 -1.79 -21.36 13.83
C ASP A 95 -1.69 -22.56 12.86
N GLU A 96 -0.51 -23.13 12.70
CA GLU A 96 -0.30 -24.28 11.80
C GLU A 96 -1.04 -25.55 12.24
N THR A 97 -1.36 -25.68 13.53
CA THR A 97 -2.02 -26.87 14.08
C THR A 97 -3.52 -26.87 13.80
N ASN A 98 -4.18 -25.73 14.04
CA ASN A 98 -5.62 -25.55 13.89
C ASN A 98 -6.01 -25.00 12.51
N GLY A 99 -5.04 -24.44 11.79
CA GLY A 99 -5.21 -23.69 10.56
C GLY A 99 -5.42 -22.19 10.82
N PHE A 100 -5.39 -21.44 9.72
CA PHE A 100 -5.56 -20.00 9.72
C PHE A 100 -6.89 -19.61 9.07
N ASP A 101 -7.62 -18.72 9.71
CA ASP A 101 -8.76 -18.02 9.13
C ASP A 101 -8.30 -16.74 8.45
N VAL A 102 -8.59 -16.60 7.16
CA VAL A 102 -8.20 -15.43 6.36
C VAL A 102 -9.31 -14.40 6.44
N GLN A 103 -8.96 -13.18 6.83
CA GLN A 103 -9.83 -12.04 6.84
C GLN A 103 -9.33 -10.94 5.90
N TRP A 104 -10.25 -10.42 5.10
CA TRP A 104 -10.03 -9.16 4.40
C TRP A 104 -10.18 -7.98 5.35
N ARG A 105 -9.30 -6.99 5.17
CA ARG A 105 -9.40 -5.66 5.80
C ARG A 105 -9.28 -4.59 4.72
N ARG A 106 -10.11 -3.55 4.82
CA ARG A 106 -9.84 -2.31 4.06
C ARG A 106 -8.71 -1.58 4.74
N GLU A 107 -7.81 -1.00 3.94
CA GLU A 107 -6.93 0.02 4.48
C GLU A 107 -7.81 1.15 5.02
N ARG A 108 -7.66 1.44 6.30
CA ARG A 108 -8.23 2.67 6.85
C ARG A 108 -7.32 3.77 6.38
N GLU A 109 -7.86 4.77 5.70
CA GLU A 109 -7.16 6.03 5.50
C GLU A 109 -6.57 6.41 6.84
N ARG A 110 -5.24 6.51 6.88
CA ARG A 110 -4.54 6.94 8.07
C ARG A 110 -5.01 8.39 8.24
N GLU A 111 -5.93 8.64 9.17
CA GLU A 111 -6.36 10.00 9.51
C GLU A 111 -5.09 10.84 9.57
N ALA A 112 -5.03 11.90 8.76
CA ALA A 112 -3.93 12.83 8.78
C ALA A 112 -3.84 13.43 10.18
N GLN A 113 -3.07 12.78 11.05
CA GLN A 113 -2.82 13.20 12.40
C GLN A 113 -1.83 14.36 12.30
N GLY A 114 -2.38 15.54 12.03
CA GLY A 114 -1.62 16.75 11.74
C GLY A 114 -2.50 17.99 11.78
N GLY A 115 -2.82 18.46 12.99
CA GLY A 115 -2.98 19.89 13.25
C GLY A 115 -4.40 20.44 13.26
N SER A 116 -5.11 20.22 14.37
CA SER A 116 -6.02 21.24 14.87
C SER A 116 -5.21 22.51 15.18
N PHE A 117 -5.40 23.57 14.39
CA PHE A 117 -5.26 24.94 14.87
C PHE A 117 -6.63 25.57 14.89
N GLY A 118 -7.30 25.43 16.04
CA GLY A 118 -8.41 26.28 16.41
C GLY A 118 -7.96 27.73 16.53
N GLY A 119 -8.85 28.64 16.12
CA GLY A 119 -8.68 30.08 16.29
C GLY A 119 -9.95 30.83 15.94
N ARG A 120 -10.99 30.70 16.77
CA ARG A 120 -12.04 31.74 16.86
C ARG A 120 -11.41 32.98 17.48
N ASN A 121 -11.56 34.16 16.87
CA ASN A 121 -12.25 35.34 17.44
C ASN A 121 -11.71 36.67 16.85
N GLY A 122 -12.63 37.55 16.47
CA GLY A 122 -12.58 38.98 16.82
C GLY A 122 -11.66 39.93 16.03
N GLY A 123 -12.27 40.63 15.07
CA GLY A 123 -12.16 42.07 14.79
C GLY A 123 -10.84 42.83 15.04
N GLY A 124 -10.31 43.45 13.97
CA GLY A 124 -9.33 44.52 14.06
C GLY A 124 -8.89 45.00 12.69
N GLN A 125 -9.25 46.23 12.35
CA GLN A 125 -8.98 46.91 11.07
C GLN A 125 -7.49 47.04 10.72
N ARG A 126 -7.21 47.05 9.41
CA ARG A 126 -6.34 48.00 8.63
C ARG A 126 -5.87 47.29 7.36
N SER A 127 -6.60 47.43 6.24
CA SER A 127 -6.45 48.46 5.21
C SER A 127 -5.27 48.27 4.25
N GLY A 128 -5.62 47.96 3.00
CA GLY A 128 -4.84 48.21 1.77
C GLY A 128 -4.05 47.00 1.27
N SER A 129 -3.94 46.69 -0.02
CA SER A 129 -4.66 47.02 -1.25
C SER A 129 -4.01 46.18 -2.37
N PHE A 130 -4.77 45.83 -3.41
CA PHE A 130 -4.36 45.22 -4.71
C PHE A 130 -3.97 43.73 -4.66
N GLY A 131 -4.66 42.75 -5.27
CA GLY A 131 -5.21 42.63 -6.65
C GLY A 131 -4.09 42.17 -7.60
N GLY A 132 -4.11 41.09 -8.39
CA GLY A 132 -5.00 39.95 -8.67
C GLY A 132 -4.44 39.15 -9.87
N ARG A 133 -4.80 37.86 -10.00
CA ARG A 133 -4.79 36.97 -11.21
C ARG A 133 -3.44 36.58 -11.86
N THR A 134 -3.24 35.49 -12.61
CA THR A 134 -3.79 34.12 -12.77
C THR A 134 -2.91 33.49 -13.88
N GLY A 135 -2.34 32.30 -13.65
CA GLY A 135 -2.21 31.22 -14.66
C GLY A 135 -1.05 31.17 -15.66
N GLY A 136 -0.34 30.03 -15.69
CA GLY A 136 0.36 29.46 -16.86
C GLY A 136 1.79 28.93 -16.60
N GLY A 137 1.96 27.60 -16.43
CA GLY A 137 3.27 26.92 -16.30
C GLY A 137 3.95 26.61 -17.66
N PHE A 138 5.07 25.89 -17.80
CA PHE A 138 5.96 25.14 -16.90
C PHE A 138 7.37 25.00 -17.56
N SER A 139 8.36 24.63 -16.73
CA SER A 139 9.72 24.14 -17.02
C SER A 139 10.85 25.18 -17.16
N GLY A 140 11.67 25.23 -16.11
CA GLY A 140 12.90 26.01 -15.99
C GLY A 140 13.21 26.08 -14.50
N GLY A 141 14.43 25.72 -14.07
CA GLY A 141 14.79 25.68 -12.64
C GLY A 141 14.30 26.94 -11.91
N SER A 142 13.76 26.77 -10.69
CA SER A 142 13.05 27.83 -9.96
C SER A 142 13.77 29.15 -10.10
N THR A 143 13.19 30.08 -10.86
CA THR A 143 13.72 31.44 -10.96
C THR A 143 13.53 32.18 -9.65
N ALA A 144 12.82 31.61 -8.67
CA ALA A 144 12.65 32.20 -7.35
C ALA A 144 13.91 32.07 -6.50
N GLY A 145 14.50 33.21 -6.14
CA GLY A 145 15.42 33.32 -5.02
C GLY A 145 14.75 33.01 -3.67
N PRO A 146 15.51 32.90 -2.58
CA PRO A 146 15.06 32.36 -1.28
C PRO A 146 13.94 33.13 -0.57
N ASP A 147 13.68 34.36 -1.00
CA ASP A 147 12.64 35.31 -0.58
C ASP A 147 11.51 35.44 -1.62
N GLY A 148 11.57 34.66 -2.71
CA GLY A 148 10.52 34.52 -3.73
C GLY A 148 10.70 35.37 -4.99
N GLY A 149 11.78 36.14 -5.14
CA GLY A 149 12.01 37.00 -6.32
C GLY A 149 12.54 36.26 -7.55
N TYR A 150 12.10 36.62 -8.76
CA TYR A 150 12.51 35.99 -10.04
C TYR A 150 13.96 36.38 -10.47
N THR A 151 14.78 35.41 -10.91
CA THR A 151 16.24 35.53 -11.16
C THR A 151 16.73 34.92 -12.48
N GLY A 152 15.84 34.45 -13.37
CA GLY A 152 16.22 33.82 -14.64
C GLY A 152 16.65 34.82 -15.71
N GLY A 153 17.93 34.80 -16.10
CA GLY A 153 18.56 35.69 -17.08
C GLY A 153 18.18 35.42 -18.54
N GLY A 154 18.08 36.50 -19.32
CA GLY A 154 17.54 36.52 -20.68
C GLY A 154 18.40 35.80 -21.73
N ARG A 155 17.71 35.11 -22.64
CA ARG A 155 18.24 34.71 -23.95
C ARG A 155 17.17 34.93 -25.02
N SER A 156 17.61 35.57 -26.10
CA SER A 156 16.89 35.89 -27.34
C SER A 156 16.41 34.63 -28.06
N LEU A 157 15.18 34.66 -28.54
CA LEU A 157 14.53 33.60 -29.32
C LEU A 157 14.93 33.73 -30.78
N ASP A 158 15.84 32.88 -31.25
CA ASP A 158 15.98 32.51 -32.66
C ASP A 158 16.61 31.11 -32.67
N ASP A 159 15.80 30.07 -32.86
CA ASP A 159 16.23 28.84 -33.53
C ASP A 159 14.99 28.05 -34.00
N GLU A 160 14.92 27.92 -35.31
CA GLU A 160 13.89 27.33 -36.16
C GLU A 160 13.97 25.79 -36.12
N VAL A 161 12.83 25.09 -35.99
CA VAL A 161 12.77 23.62 -35.98
C VAL A 161 12.29 23.13 -37.35
N PRO A 162 13.10 22.39 -38.15
CA PRO A 162 12.66 21.90 -39.45
C PRO A 162 11.86 20.59 -39.32
N PHE A 163 10.87 20.41 -40.21
CA PHE A 163 10.10 19.18 -40.41
C PHE A 163 10.82 18.21 -41.35
#